data_AF-A0A2E9T7X3-F1
#
_entry.id   AF-A0A2E9T7X3-F1
#
_cell.length_a   1.000
_cell.length_b   1.000
_cell.length_c   1.000
_cell.angle_alpha   90.00
_cell.angle_beta   90.00
_cell.angle_gamma   90.00
#
_symmetry.space_group_name_H-M   'P 1'
#
loop_
_entity.id
_entity.type
_entity.pdbx_description
1 polymer ?
#
loop_
_entity_poly.entity_id
_entity_poly.type
_entity_poly.pdbx_seq_one_letter_code
_entity_poly.pdbx_strand_id
1 'polypeptide(L)' 'MAQENNPLGLKDKKYTEKEFALAIRNKFETNDFLPDQVLVNIFLDKYPIYSCKVKRSENNGGCSCC' A
#
# COMPACT_ATOMS: atom_id res chain seq x y z
N MET A 1 16.58 -11.68 14.45
CA MET A 1 16.42 -10.97 13.17
C MET A 1 15.04 -11.33 12.65
N ALA A 2 14.00 -10.58 13.05
CA ALA A 2 12.65 -10.88 12.63
C ALA A 2 12.51 -10.50 11.15
N GLN A 3 12.09 -11.44 10.30
CA GLN A 3 11.46 -11.13 9.03
C GLN A 3 10.17 -10.35 9.35
N GLU A 4 10.27 -9.03 9.51
CA GLU A 4 9.14 -8.21 9.92
C GLU A 4 8.18 -8.01 8.73
N ASN A 5 7.19 -8.90 8.65
CA ASN A 5 5.83 -8.68 8.12
C ASN A 5 5.69 -7.71 6.95
N ASN A 6 6.47 -7.90 5.88
CA ASN A 6 6.35 -7.13 4.65
C ASN A 6 5.93 -8.04 3.49
N PRO A 7 4.67 -8.52 3.46
CA PRO A 7 4.18 -9.39 2.39
C PRO A 7 4.44 -8.81 0.99
N LEU A 8 4.38 -7.49 0.82
CA LEU A 8 4.64 -6.80 -0.45
C LEU A 8 6.12 -6.56 -0.77
N GLY A 9 7.06 -6.79 0.16
CA GLY A 9 8.48 -6.50 -0.05
C GLY A 9 8.79 -5.02 -0.33
N LEU A 10 7.93 -4.11 0.11
CA LEU A 10 8.08 -2.67 -0.13
C LEU A 10 9.23 -2.09 0.68
N LYS A 11 10.07 -1.29 0.02
CA LYS A 11 11.13 -0.51 0.64
C LYS A 11 10.53 0.53 1.59
N ASP A 12 11.38 1.07 2.46
CA ASP A 12 11.00 2.19 3.32
C ASP A 12 11.00 3.51 2.52
N LYS A 13 9.96 3.69 1.70
CA LYS A 13 9.70 4.92 0.95
C LYS A 13 8.19 5.14 0.80
N LYS A 14 7.79 6.36 0.43
CA LYS A 14 6.41 6.66 0.06
C LYS A 14 6.17 6.36 -1.42
N TYR A 15 5.20 5.50 -1.69
CA TYR A 15 4.75 5.06 -3.01
C TYR A 15 3.54 5.88 -3.45
N THR A 16 3.47 6.20 -4.74
CA THR A 16 2.20 6.66 -5.33
C THR A 16 1.16 5.54 -5.35
N GLU A 17 -0.12 5.86 -5.47
CA GLU A 17 -1.19 4.86 -5.59
C GLU A 17 -0.92 3.89 -6.76
N LYS A 18 -0.44 4.40 -7.90
CA LYS A 18 -0.08 3.58 -9.06
C LYS A 18 1.07 2.61 -8.76
N GLU A 19 2.15 3.08 -8.15
CA GLU A 19 3.28 2.21 -7.79
C GLU A 19 2.87 1.15 -6.76
N PHE A 20 2.01 1.51 -5.81
CA PHE A 20 1.53 0.60 -4.79
C PHE A 20 0.57 -0.45 -5.37
N ALA A 21 -0.36 -0.04 -6.24
CA ALA A 21 -1.25 -0.94 -6.97
C ALA A 21 -0.46 -1.93 -7.83
N LEU A 22 0.57 -1.46 -8.54
CA LEU A 22 1.46 -2.32 -9.32
C LEU A 22 2.18 -3.35 -8.44
N ALA A 23 2.65 -2.95 -7.26
CA ALA A 23 3.28 -3.87 -6.32
C ALA A 23 2.31 -4.95 -5.81
N ILE A 24 1.05 -4.60 -5.55
CA ILE A 24 0.00 -5.59 -5.21
C ILE A 24 -0.19 -6.55 -6.37
N ARG A 25 -0.45 -6.06 -7.58
CA ARG A 25 -0.71 -6.91 -8.76
C ARG A 25 0.45 -7.85 -9.06
N ASN A 26 1.69 -7.34 -8.99
CA ASN A 26 2.88 -8.16 -9.22
C ASN A 26 3.09 -9.20 -8.12
N LYS A 27 2.76 -8.89 -6.86
CA LYS A 27 2.97 -9.80 -5.73
C LYS A 27 1.95 -10.95 -5.72
N PHE A 28 0.71 -10.66 -6.09
CA PHE A 28 -0.40 -11.61 -6.04
C PHE A 28 -0.79 -12.15 -7.42
N GLU A 29 -0.02 -11.80 -8.47
CA GLU A 29 -0.26 -12.18 -9.87
C GLU A 29 -1.70 -11.92 -10.32
N THR A 30 -2.33 -10.87 -9.77
CA THR A 30 -3.75 -10.57 -10.03
C THR A 30 -3.89 -9.81 -11.33
N ASN A 31 -4.56 -10.41 -12.31
CA ASN A 31 -4.95 -9.73 -13.54
C ASN A 31 -6.36 -9.14 -13.40
N ASP A 32 -6.53 -8.37 -12.34
CA ASP A 32 -7.79 -7.75 -11.94
C ASP A 32 -7.97 -6.38 -12.63
N PHE A 33 -9.21 -6.05 -12.96
CA PHE A 33 -9.60 -4.81 -13.66
C PHE A 33 -9.97 -3.67 -12.69
N LEU A 34 -9.78 -3.82 -11.37
CA LEU A 34 -10.11 -2.75 -10.44
C LEU A 34 -9.23 -1.52 -10.70
N PRO A 35 -9.81 -0.31 -10.59
CA PRO A 35 -9.04 0.92 -10.57
C PRO A 35 -7.98 0.89 -9.46
N ASP A 36 -6.79 1.45 -9.74
CA ASP A 36 -5.66 1.47 -8.81
C ASP A 36 -6.05 1.95 -7.41
N GLN A 37 -6.85 3.02 -7.32
CA GLN A 37 -7.32 3.58 -6.06
C GLN A 37 -8.20 2.59 -5.26
N VAL A 38 -9.07 1.85 -5.94
CA VAL A 38 -9.96 0.86 -5.29
C VAL A 38 -9.13 -0.31 -4.77
N LEU A 39 -8.20 -0.82 -5.57
CA LEU A 39 -7.31 -1.91 -5.18
C LEU A 39 -6.44 -1.51 -3.97
N VAL A 40 -5.87 -0.30 -4.00
CA VAL A 40 -5.08 0.25 -2.89
C VAL A 40 -5.93 0.39 -1.63
N ASN A 41 -7.15 0.92 -1.73
CA ASN A 41 -8.02 1.10 -0.57
C ASN A 41 -8.43 -0.22 0.08
N ILE A 42 -8.83 -1.22 -0.71
CA ILE A 42 -9.15 -2.56 -0.20
C ILE A 42 -7.95 -3.19 0.48
N PHE A 43 -6.76 -3.03 -0.11
CA PHE A 43 -5.53 -3.58 0.46
C PHE A 43 -5.15 -2.90 1.77
N LEU A 44 -5.27 -1.58 1.85
CA LEU A 44 -4.97 -0.81 3.05
C LEU A 44 -5.98 -1.08 4.18
N ASP A 45 -7.23 -1.37 3.86
CA ASP A 45 -8.23 -1.80 4.84
C ASP A 45 -7.84 -3.13 5.49
N LYS A 46 -7.34 -4.10 4.69
CA LYS A 46 -6.83 -5.38 5.19
C LYS A 46 -5.46 -5.26 5.88
N TYR A 47 -4.60 -4.36 5.41
CA TYR A 47 -3.22 -4.20 5.87
C TYR A 47 -2.92 -2.73 6.19
N PRO A 48 -3.48 -2.19 7.30
CA PRO A 48 -3.35 -0.78 7.65
C PRO A 48 -1.91 -0.34 7.89
N ILE A 49 -1.00 -1.27 8.19
CA ILE A 49 0.45 -1.04 8.34
C ILE A 49 1.10 -0.37 7.13
N TYR A 50 0.49 -0.48 5.95
CA TYR A 50 1.00 0.13 4.72
C TYR A 50 0.48 1.54 4.46
N SER A 51 -0.46 2.04 5.26
CA SER A 51 -1.11 3.35 5.04
C SER A 51 -0.10 4.49 4.95
N CYS A 52 0.89 4.51 5.84
CA CYS A 52 1.94 5.53 5.82
C CYS A 52 2.99 5.37 4.71
N LYS A 53 2.95 4.25 3.96
CA LYS A 53 3.77 4.03 2.78
C LYS A 53 3.11 4.52 1.49
N VAL A 54 1.84 4.94 1.50
CA VAL A 54 1.15 5.46 0.31
C VAL A 54 1.01 6.98 0.36
N LYS A 55 1.41 7.66 -0.72
CA LYS A 55 1.19 9.09 -0.93
C LYS A 55 -0.29 9.30 -1.27
N ARG A 56 -1.14 9.50 -0.27
CA ARG A 56 -2.47 10.05 -0.49
C ARG A 56 -2.37 11.57 -0.59
N SER A 57 -3.07 12.14 -1.57
CA SER A 57 -3.19 13.58 -1.73
C SER A 57 -4.26 14.13 -0.77
N GLU A 58 -4.15 13.84 0.52
CA GLU A 58 -4.97 14.47 1.55
C GLU A 58 -4.09 15.24 2.51
N ASN A 59 -4.03 16.53 2.23
CA ASN A 59 -3.65 17.58 3.14
C ASN A 59 -4.61 17.55 4.35
N ASN A 60 -4.26 16.84 5.43
CA ASN A 60 -4.62 17.16 6.82
C ASN A 60 -4.03 16.13 7.80
N GLY A 61 -3.06 16.57 8.60
CA GLY A 61 -2.85 16.17 9.99
C GLY A 61 -2.66 14.69 10.34
N GLY A 62 -1.41 14.22 10.33
CA GLY A 62 -0.97 13.12 11.19
C GLY A 62 -1.17 11.71 10.65
N CYS A 63 -0.09 11.08 10.16
CA CYS A 63 0.07 9.64 10.34
C CYS A 63 0.10 9.39 11.85
N SER A 64 -1.04 9.10 12.46
CA SER A 64 -1.06 8.39 13.75
C SER A 64 -0.69 6.94 13.47
N CYS A 65 0.59 6.69 13.23
CA CYS A 65 1.14 5.35 13.46
C CYS A 65 1.13 5.13 14.98
N CYS A 66 0.11 4.44 15.49
CA CYS A 66 0.15 3.82 16.81
C CYS A 66 0.45 2.34 16.64
#